data_AF-A0A6N2HVT7-F1
#
_entry.id   AF-A0A6N2HVT7-F1
#
_cell.length_a   1.000
_cell.length_b   1.000
_cell.length_c   1.000
_cell.angle_alpha   90.00
_cell.angle_beta   90.00
_cell.angle_gamma   90.00
#
_symmetry.space_group_name_H-M   'P 1'
#
loop_
_entity.id
_entity.type
_entity.pdbx_description
1 polymer ?
#
loop_
_entity_poly.entity_id
_entity_poly.type
_entity_poly.pdbx_seq_one_letter_code
_entity_poly.pdbx_strand_id
1 'polypeptide(L)'
;MASECDLAVVARREFAVLLGEFRRAAVLVPLDGAGDLWSAEQNGVRWICAFSDEEALARFAAARGEAGREWAYQRVLGARLLDVMVPMLPGPAGVVLDAGSDEGGVLFPPVAGIVPDSVAVDLGGTR
;
A
#
# COMPACT_ATOMS: atom_id res chain seq x y z
N MET A 1 -19.27 27.20 6.13
CA MET A 1 -18.82 26.08 6.98
C MET A 1 -19.34 24.81 6.35
N ALA A 2 -18.50 24.02 5.67
CA ALA A 2 -18.89 22.67 5.27
C ALA A 2 -19.06 21.82 6.53
N SER A 3 -20.09 20.99 6.60
CA SER A 3 -20.30 20.09 7.74
C SER A 3 -19.25 18.97 7.73
N GLU A 4 -18.88 18.42 8.89
CA GLU A 4 -17.93 17.30 8.98
C GLU A 4 -18.35 16.09 8.12
N CYS A 5 -19.66 15.90 7.94
CA CYS A 5 -20.23 14.87 7.08
C CYS A 5 -19.89 15.11 5.59
N ASP A 6 -19.87 16.37 5.14
CA ASP A 6 -19.52 16.71 3.76
C ASP A 6 -18.04 16.45 3.49
N LEU A 7 -17.17 16.75 4.45
CA LEU A 7 -15.72 16.49 4.35
C LEU A 7 -15.42 14.99 4.25
N ALA A 8 -16.09 14.17 5.06
CA ALA A 8 -15.92 12.71 5.00
C ALA A 8 -16.36 12.12 3.65
N VAL A 9 -17.45 12.62 3.06
CA VAL A 9 -17.92 12.19 1.74
C VAL A 9 -16.94 12.58 0.64
N VAL A 10 -16.39 13.80 0.70
CA VAL A 10 -15.38 14.27 -0.27
C VAL A 10 -14.12 13.41 -0.17
N ALA A 11 -13.56 13.23 1.03
CA ALA A 11 -12.36 12.41 1.24
C ALA A 11 -12.54 10.96 0.74
N ARG A 12 -13.72 10.36 0.97
CA ARG A 12 -14.02 9.01 0.48
C ARG A 12 -14.12 8.94 -1.04
N ARG A 13 -14.60 9.99 -1.71
CA ARG A 13 -14.61 10.08 -3.18
C ARG A 13 -13.20 10.26 -3.74
N GLU A 14 -12.41 11.14 -3.15
CA GLU A 14 -11.01 11.36 -3.54
C GLU A 14 -10.20 10.07 -3.39
N PHE A 15 -10.36 9.37 -2.27
CA PHE A 15 -9.72 8.07 -2.06
C PHE A 15 -10.18 7.02 -3.08
N ALA A 16 -11.47 6.98 -3.44
CA ALA A 16 -11.96 6.06 -4.46
C ALA A 16 -11.37 6.34 -5.85
N VAL A 17 -11.13 7.61 -6.19
CA VAL A 17 -10.41 7.99 -7.42
C VAL A 17 -8.98 7.48 -7.38
N LEU A 18 -8.27 7.76 -6.29
CA LEU A 18 -6.88 7.34 -6.08
C LEU A 18 -6.74 5.81 -6.12
N LEU A 19 -7.65 5.08 -5.46
CA LEU A 19 -7.69 3.62 -5.49
C LEU A 19 -7.90 3.10 -6.92
N GLY A 20 -8.79 3.74 -7.68
CA GLY A 20 -9.00 3.40 -9.08
C GLY A 20 -7.76 3.62 -9.94
N GLU A 21 -7.05 4.72 -9.74
CA GLU A 21 -5.79 5.03 -10.42
C GLU A 21 -4.71 4.01 -10.07
N PHE A 22 -4.50 3.76 -8.78
CA PHE A 22 -3.55 2.75 -8.30
C PHE A 22 -3.83 1.37 -8.88
N ARG A 23 -5.10 0.92 -8.89
CA ARG A 23 -5.49 -0.38 -9.45
C ARG A 23 -5.09 -0.55 -10.92
N ARG A 24 -5.03 0.53 -11.69
CA ARG A 24 -4.65 0.53 -13.12
C ARG A 24 -3.16 0.78 -13.35
N ALA A 25 -2.43 1.27 -12.36
CA ALA A 25 -1.02 1.59 -12.49
C ALA A 25 -0.14 0.34 -12.31
N ALA A 26 0.95 0.26 -13.08
CA ALA A 26 2.05 -0.65 -12.79
C ALA A 26 2.98 0.03 -11.78
N VAL A 27 3.24 -0.63 -10.67
CA VAL A 27 4.07 -0.15 -9.56
C VAL A 27 5.27 -1.06 -9.35
N LEU A 28 6.34 -0.52 -8.81
CA LEU A 28 7.55 -1.25 -8.45
C LEU A 28 7.37 -1.84 -7.06
N VAL A 29 7.58 -3.14 -6.91
CA VAL A 29 7.51 -3.83 -5.62
C VAL A 29 8.88 -4.41 -5.32
N PRO A 30 9.61 -3.86 -4.33
CA PRO A 30 10.94 -4.35 -4.00
C PRO A 30 10.89 -5.78 -3.49
N LEU A 31 12.00 -6.48 -3.72
CA LEU A 31 12.24 -7.82 -3.20
C LEU A 31 13.21 -7.76 -2.03
N ASP A 32 13.04 -8.66 -1.07
CA ASP A 32 13.97 -8.83 0.02
C ASP A 32 15.21 -9.67 -0.41
N GLY A 33 16.09 -9.94 0.56
CA GLY A 33 17.31 -10.72 0.29
C GLY A 33 17.07 -12.18 -0.12
N ALA A 34 15.87 -12.74 0.12
CA ALA A 34 15.48 -14.07 -0.31
C ALA A 34 14.80 -14.06 -1.70
N GLY A 35 14.48 -12.89 -2.24
CA GLY A 35 13.76 -12.72 -3.49
C GLY A 35 12.24 -12.70 -3.31
N ASP A 36 11.74 -12.73 -2.07
CA ASP A 36 10.33 -12.56 -1.75
C ASP A 36 9.95 -11.08 -1.74
N LEU A 37 8.65 -10.78 -1.77
CA LEU A 37 8.18 -9.39 -1.73
C LEU A 37 8.58 -8.75 -0.40
N TRP A 38 9.20 -7.58 -0.49
CA TRP A 38 9.52 -6.79 0.67
C TRP A 38 8.23 -6.30 1.33
N SER A 39 8.10 -6.53 2.63
CA SER A 39 6.99 -6.04 3.43
C SER A 39 7.45 -5.63 4.84
N ALA A 40 6.72 -4.71 5.45
CA ALA A 40 6.93 -4.26 6.83
C ALA A 40 5.72 -4.58 7.71
N GLU A 41 5.97 -5.01 8.94
CA GLU A 41 4.93 -5.16 9.95
C GLU A 41 4.76 -3.83 10.70
N GLN A 42 3.54 -3.30 10.74
CA GLN A 42 3.20 -2.11 11.53
C GLN A 42 1.77 -2.22 12.06
N ASN A 43 1.59 -2.01 13.37
CA ASN A 43 0.29 -2.07 14.05
C ASN A 43 -0.49 -3.39 13.84
N GLY A 44 0.22 -4.52 13.71
CA GLY A 44 -0.37 -5.83 13.46
C GLY A 44 -0.87 -6.05 12.02
N VAL A 45 -0.52 -5.15 11.10
CA VAL A 45 -0.78 -5.28 9.67
C VAL A 45 0.54 -5.42 8.93
N ARG A 46 0.60 -6.36 7.98
CA ARG A 46 1.71 -6.50 7.05
C ARG A 46 1.51 -5.59 5.84
N TRP A 47 2.46 -4.71 5.57
CA TRP A 47 2.42 -3.74 4.48
C TRP A 47 3.37 -4.14 3.38
N ILE A 48 2.84 -4.48 2.21
CA ILE A 48 3.65 -4.55 0.99
C ILE A 48 4.00 -3.12 0.59
N CYS A 49 5.29 -2.82 0.45
CA CYS A 49 5.69 -1.54 -0.13
C CYS A 49 5.61 -1.60 -1.65
N ALA A 50 4.98 -0.60 -2.24
CA ALA A 50 4.94 -0.38 -3.66
C ALA A 50 5.41 1.05 -3.96
N PHE A 51 5.99 1.26 -5.15
CA PHE A 51 6.51 2.55 -5.56
C PHE A 51 6.02 2.90 -6.95
N SER A 52 5.64 4.15 -7.14
CA SER A 52 5.18 4.68 -8.42
C SER A 52 6.30 4.67 -9.48
N ASP A 53 7.52 4.96 -9.04
CA ASP A 53 8.72 5.01 -9.88
C ASP A 53 10.00 4.64 -9.11
N GLU A 54 11.12 4.62 -9.85
CA GLU A 54 12.44 4.31 -9.30
C GLU A 54 12.96 5.39 -8.35
N GLU A 55 12.54 6.64 -8.52
CA GLU A 55 12.96 7.74 -7.65
C GLU A 55 12.32 7.60 -6.27
N ALA A 56 11.05 7.22 -6.21
CA ALA A 56 10.36 6.89 -4.97
C ALA A 56 10.99 5.70 -4.26
N LEU A 57 11.34 4.63 -4.99
CA LEU A 57 12.08 3.51 -4.43
C LEU A 57 13.47 3.93 -3.91
N ALA A 58 14.19 4.80 -4.63
CA ALA A 58 15.50 5.29 -4.21
C ALA A 58 15.42 6.16 -2.95
N ARG A 59 14.39 7.02 -2.83
CA ARG A 59 14.12 7.81 -1.62
C ARG A 59 13.89 6.90 -0.41
N PHE A 60 13.09 5.84 -0.59
CA PHE A 60 12.88 4.83 0.45
C PHE A 60 14.18 4.12 0.84
N ALA A 61 14.98 3.68 -0.13
CA ALA A 61 16.28 3.06 0.13
C ALA A 61 17.23 4.01 0.89
N ALA A 62 17.24 5.29 0.54
CA ALA A 62 18.04 6.31 1.23
C ALA A 62 17.59 6.52 2.68
N ALA A 63 16.28 6.61 2.92
CA ALA A 63 15.72 6.72 4.28
C ALA A 63 16.11 5.54 5.18
N ARG A 64 16.38 4.38 4.58
CA ARG A 64 16.84 3.17 5.28
C ARG A 64 18.36 3.08 5.46
N GLY A 65 19.12 4.03 4.91
CA GLY A 65 20.59 3.96 4.86
C GLY A 65 21.11 2.91 3.86
N GLU A 66 20.27 2.48 2.92
CA GLU A 66 20.55 1.42 1.95
C GLU A 66 20.73 1.96 0.52
N ALA A 67 20.97 3.27 0.34
CA ALA A 67 21.14 3.91 -0.97
C ALA A 67 22.33 3.37 -1.79
N GLY A 68 23.33 2.78 -1.13
CA GLY A 68 24.50 2.18 -1.80
C GLY A 68 24.29 0.77 -2.33
N ARG A 69 23.11 0.18 -2.12
CA ARG A 69 22.75 -1.19 -2.53
C ARG A 69 21.79 -1.15 -3.71
N GLU A 70 21.94 -2.10 -4.63
CA GLU A 70 20.94 -2.34 -5.68
C GLU A 70 19.68 -2.99 -5.09
N TRP A 71 18.53 -2.37 -5.36
CA TRP A 71 17.21 -2.88 -4.95
C TRP A 71 16.55 -3.58 -6.13
N ALA A 72 16.50 -4.90 -6.08
CA ALA A 72 15.70 -5.68 -7.02
C ALA A 72 14.22 -5.40 -6.79
N TYR A 73 13.46 -5.26 -7.88
CA TYR A 73 12.03 -5.02 -7.82
C TYR A 73 11.29 -5.76 -8.94
N GLN A 74 10.00 -6.00 -8.75
CA GLN A 74 9.08 -6.46 -9.79
C GLN A 74 8.11 -5.34 -10.18
N ARG A 75 7.75 -5.27 -11.46
CA ARG A 75 6.64 -4.42 -11.93
C ARG A 75 5.34 -5.18 -11.86
N VAL A 76 4.41 -4.69 -11.05
CA VAL A 76 3.15 -5.37 -10.77
C VAL A 76 1.99 -4.38 -10.90
N LEU A 77 0.87 -4.82 -11.49
CA LEU A 77 -0.35 -4.02 -11.52
C LEU A 77 -0.91 -3.85 -10.10
N GLY A 78 -1.31 -2.63 -9.71
CA GLY A 78 -1.86 -2.38 -8.37
C GLY A 78 -3.06 -3.27 -8.02
N ALA A 79 -3.94 -3.57 -8.99
CA ALA A 79 -5.03 -4.52 -8.77
C ALA A 79 -4.54 -5.93 -8.41
N ARG A 80 -3.45 -6.40 -9.00
CA ARG A 80 -2.86 -7.71 -8.66
C ARG A 80 -2.30 -7.73 -7.24
N LEU A 81 -1.75 -6.61 -6.77
CA LEU A 81 -1.30 -6.51 -5.38
C LEU A 81 -2.47 -6.68 -4.42
N LEU A 82 -3.55 -5.91 -4.61
CA LEU A 82 -4.70 -5.91 -3.71
C LEU A 82 -5.53 -7.20 -3.79
N ASP A 83 -5.74 -7.72 -4.99
CA ASP A 83 -6.72 -8.78 -5.21
C ASP A 83 -6.12 -10.20 -5.21
N VAL A 84 -4.80 -10.32 -5.35
CA VAL A 84 -4.12 -11.62 -5.45
C VAL A 84 -3.03 -11.77 -4.41
N MET A 85 -2.11 -10.80 -4.31
CA MET A 85 -0.91 -10.96 -3.48
C MET A 85 -1.19 -10.71 -2.01
N VAL A 86 -2.01 -9.71 -1.68
CA VAL A 86 -2.49 -9.49 -0.31
C VAL A 86 -3.20 -10.73 0.26
N PRO A 87 -4.18 -11.36 -0.44
CA PRO A 87 -4.82 -12.58 0.04
C PRO A 87 -3.90 -13.78 0.29
N MET A 88 -2.68 -13.78 -0.26
CA MET A 88 -1.71 -14.86 -0.05
C MET A 88 -0.90 -14.68 1.25
N LEU A 89 -0.90 -13.49 1.84
CA LEU A 89 -0.14 -13.22 3.06
C LEU A 89 -0.89 -13.75 4.30
N PRO A 90 -0.17 -14.26 5.31
CA PRO A 90 -0.79 -14.66 6.57
C PRO A 90 -1.25 -13.43 7.36
N GLY A 91 -2.53 -13.40 7.71
CA GLY A 91 -3.10 -12.34 8.54
C GLY A 91 -3.42 -11.03 7.78
N PRO A 92 -3.77 -9.95 8.49
CA PRO A 92 -4.13 -8.67 7.88
C PRO A 92 -2.98 -8.08 7.07
N ALA A 93 -3.21 -7.81 5.78
CA ALA A 93 -2.20 -7.23 4.92
C ALA A 93 -2.73 -6.12 4.02
N GLY A 94 -1.98 -5.02 3.94
CA GLY A 94 -2.27 -3.86 3.09
C GLY A 94 -1.13 -3.55 2.14
N VAL A 95 -1.33 -2.50 1.35
CA VAL A 95 -0.28 -1.93 0.48
C VAL A 95 -0.02 -0.49 0.90
N VAL A 96 1.24 -0.09 0.91
CA VAL A 96 1.65 1.31 1.02
C VAL A 96 2.34 1.71 -0.28
N LEU A 97 1.83 2.75 -0.93
CA LEU A 97 2.44 3.36 -2.11
C LEU A 97 3.36 4.49 -1.69
N ASP A 98 4.58 4.51 -2.23
CA ASP A 98 5.60 5.54 -2.00
C ASP A 98 5.90 5.76 -0.52
N ALA A 99 6.11 4.65 0.19
CA ALA A 99 6.55 4.67 1.59
C ALA A 99 7.83 5.49 1.73
N GLY A 100 7.86 6.42 2.69
CA GLY A 100 9.00 7.31 2.89
C GLY A 100 9.02 8.55 1.98
N SER A 101 7.91 8.84 1.27
CA SER A 101 7.69 10.18 0.74
C SER A 101 7.50 11.21 1.85
N ASP A 102 7.73 12.48 1.57
CA ASP A 102 7.58 13.57 2.55
C ASP A 102 6.14 13.68 3.08
N GLU A 103 5.15 13.22 2.30
CA GLU A 103 3.72 13.19 2.66
C GLU A 103 3.30 11.89 3.39
N GLY A 104 4.23 10.94 3.61
CA GLY A 104 3.97 9.70 4.35
C GLY A 104 3.42 8.53 3.53
N GLY A 105 3.40 8.64 2.20
CA GLY A 105 2.88 7.62 1.29
C GLY A 105 1.35 7.46 1.34
N VAL A 106 0.80 6.64 0.44
CA VAL A 106 -0.64 6.36 0.38
C VAL A 106 -0.94 4.95 0.85
N LEU A 107 -1.84 4.82 1.83
CA LEU A 107 -2.22 3.55 2.42
C LEU A 107 -3.45 2.95 1.73
N PHE A 108 -3.35 1.67 1.39
CA PHE A 108 -4.45 0.82 0.97
C PHE A 108 -4.66 -0.26 2.06
N PRO A 109 -5.44 0.04 3.11
CA PRO A 109 -5.61 -0.85 4.25
C PRO A 109 -6.41 -2.13 3.89
N PRO A 110 -6.27 -3.20 4.69
CA PRO A 110 -7.01 -4.46 4.52
C PRO A 110 -8.49 -4.29 4.89
N VAL A 111 -9.27 -3.53 4.14
CA VAL A 111 -10.70 -3.31 4.41
C VAL A 111 -11.57 -3.55 3.19
N ALA A 112 -12.85 -3.80 3.43
CA ALA A 112 -13.83 -4.04 2.38
C ALA A 112 -13.87 -2.89 1.37
N GLY A 113 -13.88 -3.23 0.09
CA GLY A 113 -13.79 -2.27 -1.02
C GLY A 113 -12.38 -1.88 -1.44
N ILE A 114 -11.35 -2.22 -0.65
CA ILE A 114 -9.93 -2.09 -1.04
C ILE A 114 -9.35 -3.44 -1.40
N VAL A 115 -9.54 -4.45 -0.55
CA VAL A 115 -9.11 -5.83 -0.74
C VAL A 115 -10.34 -6.74 -0.86
N PRO A 116 -10.20 -8.00 -1.33
CA PRO A 116 -11.31 -8.95 -1.35
C PRO A 116 -11.92 -9.16 0.04
N ASP A 117 -13.25 -9.28 0.10
CA ASP A 117 -14.00 -9.39 1.35
C ASP A 117 -13.55 -10.57 2.23
N SER A 118 -13.03 -11.64 1.63
CA SER A 118 -12.53 -12.82 2.36
C SER A 118 -11.31 -12.56 3.24
N VAL A 119 -10.58 -11.47 2.99
CA VAL A 119 -9.38 -11.06 3.76
C VAL A 119 -9.49 -9.65 4.32
N ALA A 120 -10.64 -9.00 4.13
CA ALA A 120 -10.92 -7.70 4.70
C ALA A 120 -11.08 -7.80 6.23
N VAL A 121 -10.47 -6.85 6.93
CA VAL A 121 -10.66 -6.63 8.36
C VAL A 121 -11.80 -5.63 8.53
N ASP A 122 -12.71 -5.96 9.44
CA ASP A 122 -13.74 -5.02 9.87
C ASP A 122 -13.12 -3.99 10.83
N LEU A 123 -13.18 -2.71 10.46
CA LEU A 123 -12.74 -1.61 11.31
C LEU A 123 -13.86 -1.11 12.26
N GLY A 124 -15.02 -1.78 12.32
CA GLY A 124 -16.17 -1.40 13.15
C GLY A 124 -16.77 -2.52 14.01
N GLY A 125 -16.34 -2.65 15.29
CA GLY A 125 -17.13 -3.35 16.31
C GLY A 125 -16.45 -3.70 17.65
N THR A 126 -16.32 -2.72 18.55
CA THR A 126 -16.29 -2.75 20.04
C THR A 126 -15.59 -3.90 20.80
N ARG A 127 -14.69 -3.52 21.71
CA ARG A 127 -14.71 -4.04 23.10
C ARG A 127 -15.03 -2.91 24.05
#